data_AF-A0A950E4E1-F1
#
_entry.id   AF-A0A950E4E1-F1
#
_cell.length_a   1.000
_cell.length_b   1.000
_cell.length_c   1.000
_cell.angle_alpha   90.00
_cell.angle_beta   90.00
_cell.angle_gamma   90.00
#
_symmetry.space_group_name_H-M   'P 1'
#
loop_
_entity.id
_entity.type
_entity.pdbx_description
1 polymer ?
#
loop_
_entity_poly.entity_id
_entity_poly.type
_entity_poly.pdbx_seq_one_letter_code
_entity_poly.pdbx_strand_id
1 'polypeptide(L)' 'MSSAIADSPESAVAEAQVVSGGGELLWFLGTLVRVKLDGSQTAGRFALLEILFPHGATPPLHSHP' A
#
# COMPACT_ATOMS: atom_id res chain seq x y z
N MET A 1 -13.98 27.57 35.56
CA MET A 1 -12.82 27.35 34.68
C MET A 1 -13.30 26.46 33.54
N SER A 2 -13.53 27.05 32.36
CA SER A 2 -14.03 26.32 31.18
C SER A 2 -12.83 25.72 30.46
N SER A 3 -12.77 24.39 30.36
CA SER A 3 -11.71 23.69 29.64
C SER A 3 -11.98 23.81 28.15
N ALA A 4 -11.09 24.50 27.43
CA ALA A 4 -11.10 24.48 25.98
C ALA A 4 -10.78 23.06 25.51
N ILE A 5 -11.69 22.49 24.73
CA ILE A 5 -11.48 21.26 23.98
C ILE A 5 -10.48 21.68 22.89
N ALA A 6 -9.22 21.25 23.01
CA ALA A 6 -8.25 21.47 21.95
C ALA A 6 -8.76 20.73 20.72
N ASP A 7 -9.02 21.50 19.67
CA ASP A 7 -9.28 20.98 18.33
C ASP A 7 -8.10 20.08 17.98
N SER A 8 -8.34 18.76 17.92
CA SER A 8 -7.31 17.82 17.50
C SER A 8 -6.98 18.17 16.06
N PRO A 9 -5.69 18.32 15.68
CA PRO A 9 -5.36 18.74 14.34
C PRO A 9 -5.97 17.71 13.37
N GLU A 10 -6.97 18.15 12.62
CA GLU A 10 -7.48 17.42 11.48
C GLU A 10 -6.26 17.11 10.62
N SER A 11 -5.93 15.81 10.54
CA SER A 11 -4.71 15.30 9.92
C SER A 11 -4.51 16.00 8.57
N ALA A 12 -3.48 16.85 8.47
CA ALA A 12 -3.12 17.48 7.22
C ALA A 12 -3.03 16.39 6.14
N VAL A 13 -3.91 16.47 5.14
CA VAL A 13 -3.95 15.50 4.05
C VAL A 13 -2.63 15.67 3.31
N ALA A 14 -1.74 14.67 3.43
CA ALA A 14 -0.47 14.67 2.75
C ALA A 14 -0.69 14.82 1.23
N GLU A 15 0.18 15.59 0.57
CA GLU A 15 0.09 15.78 -0.88
C GLU A 15 0.08 14.43 -1.62
N ALA A 16 -0.72 14.34 -2.67
CA ALA A 16 -0.83 13.13 -3.47
C ALA A 16 0.51 12.84 -4.17
N GLN A 17 1.07 11.65 -3.91
CA GLN A 17 2.29 11.20 -4.56
C GLN A 17 1.96 10.41 -5.83
N VAL A 18 2.59 10.76 -6.95
CA VAL A 18 2.56 9.95 -8.18
C VAL A 18 3.67 8.90 -8.10
N VAL A 19 3.28 7.61 -8.12
CA VAL A 19 4.23 6.50 -8.12
C VAL A 19 4.47 6.02 -9.56
N SER A 20 5.43 6.66 -10.23
CA SER A 20 5.83 6.32 -11.60
C SER A 20 6.95 5.26 -11.60
N GLY A 21 6.70 4.12 -12.25
CA GLY A 21 7.66 3.08 -12.64
C GLY A 21 8.93 2.92 -11.78
N GLY A 22 8.87 2.07 -10.75
CA GLY A 22 9.97 1.77 -9.83
C GLY A 22 9.59 0.66 -8.85
N GLY A 23 10.30 0.53 -7.73
CA GLY A 23 9.94 -0.41 -6.66
C GLY A 23 10.65 -1.77 -6.73
N GLU A 24 10.71 -2.45 -5.59
CA GLU A 24 11.36 -3.75 -5.44
C GLU A 24 10.63 -4.82 -6.27
N LEU A 25 11.41 -5.69 -6.92
CA LEU A 25 10.91 -6.82 -7.69
C LEU A 25 11.15 -8.12 -6.91
N LEU A 26 10.06 -8.85 -6.66
CA LEU A 26 10.07 -10.10 -5.91
C LEU A 26 9.43 -11.22 -6.74
N TRP A 27 10.04 -12.40 -6.72
CA TRP A 27 9.43 -13.61 -7.27
C TRP A 27 8.59 -14.30 -6.20
N PHE A 28 7.31 -14.56 -6.50
CA PHE A 28 6.40 -15.24 -5.59
C PHE A 28 5.48 -16.20 -6.36
N LEU A 29 5.54 -17.50 -6.03
CA LEU A 29 4.75 -18.57 -6.67
C LEU A 29 4.74 -18.52 -8.21
N GLY A 30 5.87 -18.18 -8.83
CA GLY A 30 6.00 -18.06 -10.29
C GLY A 30 5.43 -16.77 -10.89
N THR A 31 5.04 -15.81 -10.07
CA THR A 31 4.63 -14.46 -10.48
C THR A 31 5.72 -13.45 -10.14
N LEU A 32 5.82 -12.39 -10.95
CA LEU A 32 6.69 -11.25 -10.65
C LEU A 32 5.86 -10.17 -9.98
N VAL A 33 6.21 -9.84 -8.74
CA VAL A 33 5.57 -8.81 -7.94
C VAL A 33 6.47 -7.58 -7.93
N ARG A 34 5.91 -6.42 -8.26
CA ARG A 34 6.52 -5.11 -8.07
C ARG A 34 5.87 -4.41 -6.88
N VAL A 35 6.64 -4.18 -5.83
CA VAL A 35 6.19 -3.44 -4.65
C VAL A 35 6.32 -1.94 -4.95
N LYS A 36 5.19 -1.28 -5.23
CA LYS A 36 5.16 0.16 -5.56
C LYS A 36 5.12 1.02 -4.29
N LEU A 37 4.39 0.56 -3.28
CA LEU A 37 4.37 1.13 -1.93
C LEU A 37 4.30 0.01 -0.89
N ASP A 38 5.17 0.04 0.10
CA ASP A 38 5.06 -0.79 1.30
C ASP A 38 4.38 -0.04 2.46
N GLY A 39 4.16 -0.74 3.58
CA GLY A 39 3.51 -0.15 4.76
C GLY A 39 4.31 0.96 5.43
N SER A 40 5.65 0.96 5.33
CA SER A 40 6.47 2.04 5.90
C SER A 40 6.24 3.37 5.17
N GLN A 41 5.98 3.30 3.86
CA GLN A 41 5.71 4.47 3.01
C GLN A 41 4.30 5.03 3.20
N THR A 42 3.37 4.26 3.76
CA THR A 42 1.96 4.65 3.94
C THR A 42 1.54 4.77 5.39
N ALA A 43 2.51 4.80 6.32
CA ALA A 43 2.27 4.78 7.77
C ALA A 43 1.33 3.63 8.20
N GLY A 44 1.52 2.45 7.60
CA GLY A 44 0.79 1.22 7.90
C GLY A 44 -0.62 1.14 7.34
N ARG A 45 -1.08 2.13 6.55
CA ARG A 45 -2.47 2.19 6.08
C ARG A 45 -2.77 1.22 4.94
N PHE A 46 -1.86 1.07 3.98
CA PHE A 46 -2.03 0.16 2.85
C PHE A 46 -0.70 -0.18 2.16
N ALA A 47 -0.70 -1.19 1.30
CA ALA A 47 0.38 -1.45 0.36
C ALA A 47 -0.16 -1.39 -1.07
N LEU A 48 0.69 -1.05 -2.03
CA LEU A 48 0.35 -1.07 -3.45
C LEU A 48 1.31 -1.99 -4.21
N LEU A 49 0.74 -3.04 -4.81
CA LEU A 49 1.46 -4.07 -5.54
C LEU A 49 0.97 -4.10 -7.00
N GLU A 50 1.91 -4.31 -7.92
CA GLU A 50 1.62 -4.69 -9.31
C GLU A 50 2.12 -6.11 -9.51
N ILE A 51 1.26 -7.02 -9.96
CA ILE A 51 1.58 -8.44 -10.07
C ILE A 51 1.42 -8.88 -11.52
N LEU A 52 2.50 -9.39 -12.11
CA LEU A 52 2.50 -9.93 -13.47
C LEU A 52 2.37 -11.46 -13.40
N PHE A 53 1.27 -11.96 -13.97
CA PHE A 53 0.96 -13.39 -14.03
C PHE A 53 1.34 -13.97 -15.39
N PRO A 54 1.83 -15.22 -15.43
CA PRO A 54 1.77 -16.03 -16.64
C PRO A 54 0.33 -16.14 -17.14
N HIS A 55 0.17 -16.28 -18.46
CA HIS A 55 -1.16 -16.45 -19.06
C HIS A 55 -1.90 -17.66 -18.44
N GLY A 56 -3.12 -17.43 -17.96
CA GLY A 56 -3.97 -18.46 -17.35
C GLY A 56 -3.67 -18.75 -15.87
N ALA A 57 -2.65 -18.13 -15.27
CA ALA A 57 -2.41 -18.24 -13.84
C ALA A 57 -3.33 -17.31 -13.04
N THR A 58 -3.82 -17.78 -11.91
CA THR A 58 -4.58 -17.00 -10.93
C THR A 58 -3.98 -17.20 -9.54
N PRO A 59 -4.13 -16.25 -8.61
CA PRO A 59 -3.82 -16.50 -7.20
C PRO A 59 -4.56 -17.75 -6.68
N PRO A 60 -3.96 -18.55 -5.79
CA PRO A 60 -4.71 -19.56 -5.03
C PRO A 60 -5.84 -18.90 -4.24
N LEU A 61 -6.93 -19.63 -3.99
CA LEU A 61 -8.00 -19.16 -3.12
C LEU A 61 -7.48 -18.95 -1.69
N HIS A 62 -7.63 -17.73 -1.15
CA HIS A 62 -7.26 -17.38 0.22
C HIS A 62 -8.11 -16.21 0.73
N SER A 63 -8.04 -15.94 2.03
CA SER A 63 -8.65 -14.79 2.68
C SER A 63 -7.65 -14.07 3.58
N HIS A 64 -7.91 -12.78 3.83
CA HIS A 64 -7.28 -12.02 4.90
C HIS A 64 -8.31 -11.88 6.05
N PRO A 65 -7.91 -12.07 7.32
CA PRO A 65 -8.78 -11.84 8.47
C PRO A 65 -9.36 -10.42 8.55
#